data_AF-A0A972QJG5-F1
#
_entry.id   AF-A0A972QJG5-F1
#
_cell.length_a   1.000
_cell.length_b   1.000
_cell.length_c   1.000
_cell.angle_alpha   90.00
_cell.angle_beta   90.00
_cell.angle_gamma   90.00
#
_symmetry.space_group_name_H-M   'P 1'
#
loop_
_entity.id
_entity.type
_entity.pdbx_description
1 polymer ?
#
loop_
_entity_poly.entity_id
_entity_poly.type
_entity_poly.pdbx_seq_one_letter_code
_entity_poly.pdbx_strand_id
1 'polypeptide(L)'
;MTHTLHRYGKVDTLNDDLVFLSMSAKGFANEEGSGEKMKRTLEIAQKHNPVNIGDMKTGNILATSEDEILKNVVDTSIVHAVFTNIEDAAAFAKEVKEAELGISLVVSGPFDRTWEVADKAGCTGHTIEFSGGIWGKTDKLPAPEVLEFTTMCGHGMISRYLVEDVIKRVKTGKMSAKEGSVEIGKQCCCGIYNPDRSEKLLEALAAKK
;
A
#
# COMPACT_ATOMS: atom_id res chain seq x y z
N MET A 1 -14.04 -4.84 0.99
CA MET A 1 -13.37 -4.64 -0.31
C MET A 1 -11.88 -4.43 -0.03
N THR A 2 -11.08 -5.47 -0.18
CA THR A 2 -9.61 -5.43 -0.13
C THR A 2 -9.12 -4.89 -1.48
N HIS A 3 -9.22 -3.58 -1.67
CA HIS A 3 -8.78 -2.94 -2.91
C HIS A 3 -7.24 -3.07 -3.13
N THR A 4 -6.50 -3.53 -2.12
CA THR A 4 -5.08 -3.90 -2.19
C THR A 4 -4.83 -5.27 -2.84
N LEU A 5 -5.85 -6.08 -3.07
CA LEU A 5 -5.73 -7.51 -3.41
C LEU A 5 -5.05 -7.78 -4.76
N HIS A 6 -5.34 -6.97 -5.78
CA HIS A 6 -4.76 -7.17 -7.11
C HIS A 6 -3.62 -6.17 -7.37
N ARG A 7 -2.40 -6.69 -7.45
CA ARG A 7 -1.22 -5.98 -7.95
C ARG A 7 -0.76 -6.61 -9.25
N TYR A 8 -0.64 -5.80 -10.30
CA TYR A 8 -0.07 -6.24 -11.57
C TYR A 8 1.45 -6.10 -11.53
N GLY A 9 2.18 -7.09 -12.02
CA GLY A 9 3.64 -7.07 -12.11
C GLY A 9 4.27 -8.45 -12.04
N LYS A 10 5.60 -8.47 -12.07
CA LYS A 10 6.38 -9.70 -11.89
C LYS A 10 6.53 -10.02 -10.40
N VAL A 11 6.62 -11.31 -10.06
CA VAL A 11 6.81 -11.75 -8.66
C VAL A 11 8.01 -11.04 -8.01
N ASP A 12 9.14 -10.92 -8.72
CA ASP A 12 10.34 -10.27 -8.21
C ASP A 12 10.11 -8.81 -7.79
N THR A 13 9.24 -8.07 -8.49
CA THR A 13 8.91 -6.68 -8.15
C THR A 13 7.78 -6.55 -7.14
N LEU A 14 7.09 -7.65 -6.82
CA LEU A 14 6.01 -7.72 -5.83
C LEU A 14 6.49 -8.19 -4.45
N ASN A 15 7.67 -8.82 -4.37
CA ASN A 15 8.24 -9.30 -3.10
C ASN A 15 8.55 -8.19 -2.08
N ASP A 16 8.65 -6.96 -2.57
CA ASP A 16 8.89 -5.73 -1.79
C ASP A 16 7.60 -4.86 -1.68
N ASP A 17 6.40 -5.42 -1.97
CA ASP A 17 5.11 -4.72 -1.88
C ASP A 17 4.21 -5.36 -0.81
N LEU A 18 4.56 -5.12 0.46
CA LEU A 18 3.83 -5.64 1.62
C LEU A 18 2.91 -4.55 2.16
N VAL A 19 1.63 -4.67 1.85
CA VAL A 19 0.62 -3.65 2.19
C VAL A 19 -0.25 -4.15 3.32
N PHE A 20 -0.28 -3.38 4.41
CA PHE A 20 -1.14 -3.63 5.56
C PHE A 20 -2.37 -2.73 5.54
N LEU A 21 -3.48 -3.29 6.01
CA LEU A 21 -4.75 -2.60 6.20
C LEU A 21 -5.33 -2.97 7.56
N SER A 22 -5.86 -1.97 8.27
CA SER A 22 -6.56 -2.14 9.54
C SER A 22 -7.88 -1.39 9.50
N MET A 23 -8.97 -2.05 9.92
CA MET A 23 -10.31 -1.47 9.94
C MET A 23 -11.22 -2.12 10.99
N SER A 24 -12.15 -1.34 11.55
CA SER A 24 -13.22 -1.87 12.39
C SER A 24 -14.32 -2.52 11.54
N ALA A 25 -15.06 -3.44 12.14
CA ALA A 25 -16.21 -4.06 11.49
C ALA A 25 -17.43 -3.15 11.66
N LYS A 26 -17.98 -2.68 10.53
CA LYS A 26 -19.05 -1.68 10.54
C LYS A 26 -20.30 -2.20 11.24
N GLY A 27 -20.76 -1.48 12.27
CA GLY A 27 -21.94 -1.84 13.08
C GLY A 27 -21.69 -2.98 14.09
N PHE A 28 -20.44 -3.35 14.35
CA PHE A 28 -20.08 -4.35 15.36
C PHE A 28 -19.38 -3.71 16.57
N ALA A 29 -19.20 -4.50 17.63
CA ALA A 29 -18.67 -4.05 18.92
C ALA A 29 -17.25 -3.45 18.88
N ASN A 30 -16.50 -3.60 17.79
CA ASN A 30 -15.17 -3.01 17.63
C ASN A 30 -15.17 -1.68 16.85
N GLU A 31 -16.35 -1.12 16.53
CA GLU A 31 -16.48 0.17 15.85
C GLU A 31 -16.29 1.36 16.80
N GLU A 32 -16.99 1.37 17.93
CA GLU A 32 -16.92 2.46 18.91
C GLU A 32 -15.52 2.55 19.53
N GLY A 33 -14.92 3.74 19.46
CA GLY A 33 -13.55 3.98 19.92
C GLY A 33 -12.48 3.35 19.02
N SER A 34 -12.83 2.93 17.80
CA SER A 34 -11.86 2.40 16.83
C SER A 34 -10.83 3.45 16.38
N GLY A 35 -11.15 4.74 16.42
CA GLY A 35 -10.24 5.81 16.02
C GLY A 35 -8.91 5.78 16.77
N GLU A 36 -8.95 5.69 18.11
CA GLU A 36 -7.73 5.61 18.93
C GLU A 36 -6.92 4.33 18.64
N LYS A 37 -7.59 3.21 18.34
CA LYS A 37 -6.95 1.95 17.96
C LYS A 37 -6.27 2.05 16.59
N MET A 38 -6.90 2.71 15.63
CA MET A 38 -6.32 2.96 14.30
C MET A 38 -5.14 3.92 14.38
N LYS A 39 -5.28 4.99 15.18
CA LYS A 39 -4.19 5.93 15.44
C LYS A 39 -3.00 5.21 16.07
N ARG A 40 -3.25 4.37 17.08
CA ARG A 40 -2.21 3.54 17.69
C ARG A 40 -1.54 2.61 16.69
N THR A 41 -2.28 2.05 15.74
CA THR A 41 -1.72 1.22 14.66
C THR A 41 -0.76 2.02 13.78
N LEU A 42 -1.10 3.25 13.40
CA LEU A 42 -0.22 4.13 12.63
C LEU A 42 1.03 4.56 13.42
N GLU A 43 0.89 4.88 14.72
CA GLU A 43 2.02 5.19 15.60
C GLU A 43 3.00 4.02 15.71
N ILE A 44 2.49 2.78 15.72
CA ILE A 44 3.34 1.59 15.68
C ILE A 44 4.01 1.50 14.31
N ALA A 45 3.27 1.67 13.22
CA ALA A 45 3.83 1.62 11.85
C ALA A 45 5.02 2.56 11.69
N GLN A 46 4.94 3.80 12.18
CA GLN A 46 6.01 4.81 12.09
C GLN A 46 7.35 4.35 12.69
N LYS A 47 7.35 3.41 13.65
CA LYS A 47 8.57 2.90 14.28
C LYS A 47 9.31 1.87 13.43
N HIS A 48 8.66 1.35 12.39
CA HIS A 48 9.13 0.23 11.58
C HIS A 48 9.39 0.62 10.12
N ASN A 49 9.79 1.88 9.87
CA ASN A 49 10.27 2.34 8.55
C ASN A 49 9.29 2.11 7.38
N PRO A 50 8.01 2.54 7.48
CA PRO A 50 7.08 2.38 6.38
C PRO A 50 7.48 3.30 5.22
N VAL A 51 7.34 2.81 3.99
CA VAL A 51 7.57 3.63 2.78
C VAL A 51 6.36 4.47 2.42
N ASN A 52 5.19 4.11 2.96
CA ASN A 52 3.97 4.90 2.89
C ASN A 52 3.04 4.55 4.05
N ILE A 53 2.35 5.55 4.59
CA ILE A 53 1.23 5.36 5.51
C ILE A 53 0.09 6.31 5.11
N GLY A 54 -1.12 5.96 5.49
CA GLY A 54 -2.28 6.79 5.17
C GLY A 54 -3.57 6.31 5.80
N ASP A 55 -4.60 7.13 5.61
CA ASP A 55 -5.97 6.82 6.00
C ASP A 55 -6.94 7.25 4.89
N MET A 56 -8.13 6.64 4.85
CA MET A 56 -9.10 6.90 3.78
C MET A 56 -9.62 8.35 3.72
N LYS A 57 -9.49 9.13 4.81
CA LYS A 57 -10.06 10.49 4.91
C LYS A 57 -9.06 11.55 4.51
N THR A 58 -7.81 11.43 4.95
CA THR A 58 -6.81 12.48 4.78
C THR A 58 -5.90 12.23 3.58
N GLY A 59 -5.69 10.96 3.22
CA GLY A 59 -4.76 10.58 2.15
C GLY A 59 -3.53 9.87 2.67
N ASN A 60 -2.36 10.31 2.23
CA ASN A 60 -1.09 9.61 2.49
C ASN A 60 0.10 10.57 2.63
N ILE A 61 1.22 10.07 3.16
CA ILE A 61 2.40 10.89 3.49
C ILE A 61 3.11 11.52 2.28
N LEU A 62 2.80 11.08 1.06
CA LEU A 62 3.31 11.69 -0.17
C LEU A 62 2.57 12.98 -0.53
N ALA A 63 1.35 13.17 0.01
CA ALA A 63 0.48 14.30 -0.29
C ALA A 63 0.25 15.23 0.92
N THR A 64 0.38 14.73 2.14
CA THR A 64 0.19 15.49 3.39
C THR A 64 1.18 15.04 4.46
N SER A 65 1.14 15.65 5.65
CA SER A 65 1.98 15.28 6.79
C SER A 65 1.40 14.11 7.59
N GLU A 66 2.28 13.35 8.25
CA GLU A 66 1.90 12.28 9.17
C GLU A 66 1.05 12.79 10.34
N ASP A 67 1.41 13.93 10.93
CA ASP A 67 0.65 14.56 12.01
C ASP A 67 -0.79 14.88 11.60
N GLU A 68 -0.98 15.32 10.36
CA GLU A 68 -2.31 15.62 9.82
C GLU A 68 -3.14 14.35 9.60
N ILE A 69 -2.51 13.26 9.15
CA ILE A 69 -3.17 11.95 9.06
C ILE A 69 -3.60 11.50 10.45
N LEU A 70 -2.68 11.46 11.42
CA LEU A 70 -2.94 11.01 12.79
C LEU A 70 -4.03 11.83 13.50
N LYS A 71 -4.08 13.14 13.26
CA LYS A 71 -5.07 14.06 13.85
C LYS A 71 -6.49 13.82 13.33
N ASN A 72 -6.62 13.36 12.09
CA ASN A 72 -7.90 13.19 11.41
C ASN A 72 -8.43 11.75 11.43
N VAL A 73 -7.67 10.81 11.99
CA VAL A 73 -8.16 9.47 12.28
C VAL A 73 -9.33 9.55 13.27
N VAL A 74 -10.44 8.93 12.90
CA VAL A 74 -11.63 8.82 13.75
C VAL A 74 -12.19 7.40 13.68
N ASP A 75 -13.24 7.12 14.45
CA ASP A 75 -13.97 5.87 14.33
C ASP A 75 -14.35 5.59 12.88
N THR A 76 -14.25 4.33 12.47
CA THR A 76 -14.44 3.84 11.09
C THR A 76 -13.39 4.26 10.05
N SER A 77 -12.35 5.00 10.44
CA SER A 77 -11.18 5.19 9.56
C SER A 77 -10.56 3.83 9.21
N ILE A 78 -10.13 3.69 7.95
CA ILE A 78 -9.31 2.57 7.50
C ILE A 78 -7.90 3.11 7.32
N VAL A 79 -6.94 2.50 8.00
CA VAL A 79 -5.53 2.91 7.98
C VAL A 79 -4.67 1.88 7.26
N HIS A 80 -3.60 2.37 6.64
CA HIS A 80 -2.70 1.57 5.83
C HIS A 80 -1.24 1.86 6.16
N ALA A 81 -0.40 0.85 5.98
CA ALA A 81 1.05 0.96 6.02
C ALA A 81 1.67 0.07 4.95
N VAL A 82 2.72 0.54 4.29
CA VAL A 82 3.42 -0.18 3.22
C VAL A 82 4.87 -0.38 3.62
N PHE A 83 5.36 -1.61 3.49
CA PHE A 83 6.75 -1.98 3.78
C PHE A 83 7.38 -2.69 2.58
N THR A 84 8.71 -2.59 2.49
CA THR A 84 9.50 -3.14 1.38
C THR A 84 10.35 -4.35 1.77
N ASN A 85 10.39 -4.71 3.04
CA ASN A 85 11.12 -5.87 3.54
C ASN A 85 10.33 -6.61 4.63
N ILE A 86 10.71 -7.86 4.88
CA ILE A 86 10.00 -8.74 5.82
C ILE A 86 10.27 -8.34 7.26
N GLU A 87 11.48 -7.88 7.55
CA GLU A 87 11.95 -7.59 8.90
C GLU A 87 11.10 -6.47 9.54
N ASP A 88 10.97 -5.35 8.83
CA ASP A 88 10.12 -4.22 9.22
C ASP A 88 8.64 -4.61 9.25
N ALA A 89 8.16 -5.32 8.22
CA ALA A 89 6.77 -5.76 8.14
C ALA A 89 6.37 -6.71 9.29
N ALA A 90 7.25 -7.66 9.65
CA ALA A 90 7.04 -8.61 10.73
C ALA A 90 7.18 -7.95 12.10
N ALA A 91 8.13 -7.03 12.27
CA ALA A 91 8.28 -6.25 13.50
C ALA A 91 7.04 -5.39 13.77
N PHE A 92 6.52 -4.72 12.73
CA PHE A 92 5.25 -4.01 12.77
C PHE A 92 4.09 -4.93 13.17
N ALA A 93 3.90 -6.04 12.46
CA ALA A 93 2.80 -6.96 12.74
C ALA A 93 2.87 -7.55 14.16
N LYS A 94 4.09 -7.82 14.65
CA LYS A 94 4.34 -8.30 16.01
C LYS A 94 3.96 -7.26 17.06
N GLU A 95 4.40 -6.00 16.93
CA GLU A 95 4.06 -4.96 17.90
C GLU A 95 2.56 -4.63 17.88
N VAL A 96 1.91 -4.67 16.72
CA VAL A 96 0.43 -4.52 16.63
C VAL A 96 -0.28 -5.66 17.36
N LYS A 97 0.20 -6.91 17.22
CA LYS A 97 -0.34 -8.05 17.97
C LYS A 97 -0.18 -7.85 19.48
N GLU A 98 1.00 -7.45 19.94
CA GLU A 98 1.31 -7.22 21.36
C GLU A 98 0.47 -6.07 21.96
N ALA A 99 0.03 -5.12 21.13
CA ALA A 99 -0.83 -4.02 21.55
C ALA A 99 -2.29 -4.42 21.80
N GLU A 100 -2.71 -5.65 21.43
CA GLU A 100 -4.05 -6.22 21.68
C GLU A 100 -5.23 -5.28 21.37
N LEU A 101 -5.13 -4.55 20.24
CA LEU A 101 -6.07 -3.47 19.90
C LEU A 101 -7.51 -3.96 19.60
N GLY A 102 -7.71 -5.26 19.42
CA GLY A 102 -9.01 -5.85 19.08
C GLY A 102 -9.47 -5.53 17.66
N ILE A 103 -8.52 -5.22 16.77
CA ILE A 103 -8.73 -4.91 15.36
C ILE A 103 -7.92 -5.89 14.52
N SER A 104 -8.52 -6.42 13.46
CA SER A 104 -7.82 -7.31 12.53
C SER A 104 -6.80 -6.55 11.68
N LEU A 105 -5.61 -7.12 11.54
CA LEU A 105 -4.59 -6.64 10.62
C LEU A 105 -4.58 -7.54 9.37
N VAL A 106 -4.77 -6.94 8.20
CA VAL A 106 -4.74 -7.63 6.90
C VAL A 106 -3.42 -7.30 6.21
N VAL A 107 -2.75 -8.30 5.65
CA VAL A 107 -1.54 -8.12 4.82
C VAL A 107 -1.81 -8.58 3.39
N SER A 108 -1.36 -7.79 2.42
CA SER A 108 -1.41 -8.09 0.99
C SER A 108 0.01 -8.15 0.43
N GLY A 109 0.28 -9.15 -0.40
CA GLY A 109 1.58 -9.43 -1.02
C GLY A 109 1.64 -10.87 -1.53
N PRO A 110 2.74 -11.29 -2.18
CA PRO A 110 2.93 -12.70 -2.55
C PRO A 110 2.82 -13.62 -1.33
N PHE A 111 2.17 -14.78 -1.47
CA PHE A 111 1.86 -15.65 -0.33
C PHE A 111 3.08 -16.11 0.45
N ASP A 112 4.15 -16.52 -0.22
CA ASP A 112 5.38 -16.93 0.46
C ASP A 112 5.93 -15.81 1.35
N ARG A 113 5.80 -14.55 0.92
CA ARG A 113 6.23 -13.37 1.68
C ARG A 113 5.29 -13.08 2.85
N THR A 114 3.99 -13.11 2.62
CA THR A 114 3.02 -12.81 3.70
C THR A 114 2.98 -13.90 4.77
N TRP A 115 3.24 -15.16 4.41
CA TRP A 115 3.44 -16.24 5.36
C TRP A 115 4.75 -16.10 6.15
N GLU A 116 5.85 -15.70 5.49
CA GLU A 116 7.10 -15.40 6.18
C GLU A 116 6.94 -14.27 7.22
N VAL A 117 6.22 -13.19 6.85
CA VAL A 117 5.86 -12.12 7.79
C VAL A 117 5.06 -12.67 8.96
N ALA A 118 4.02 -13.48 8.69
CA ALA A 118 3.17 -14.02 9.74
C ALA A 118 3.96 -14.92 10.71
N ASP A 119 4.80 -15.81 10.20
CA ASP A 119 5.64 -16.70 11.01
C ASP A 119 6.61 -15.91 11.89
N LYS A 120 7.36 -14.95 11.32
CA LYS A 120 8.27 -14.08 12.08
C LYS A 120 7.54 -13.22 13.14
N ALA A 121 6.30 -12.81 12.86
CA ALA A 121 5.47 -12.08 13.83
C ALA A 121 4.84 -12.99 14.90
N GLY A 122 4.96 -14.31 14.77
CA GLY A 122 4.28 -15.29 15.62
C GLY A 122 2.76 -15.27 15.44
N CYS A 123 2.28 -14.95 14.25
CA CYS A 123 0.89 -14.87 13.85
C CYS A 123 0.48 -16.07 12.98
N THR A 124 -0.81 -16.37 12.95
CA THR A 124 -1.36 -17.36 12.02
C THR A 124 -2.44 -16.70 11.17
N GLY A 125 -2.42 -16.96 9.86
CA GLY A 125 -3.43 -16.43 8.94
C GLY A 125 -4.80 -17.03 9.25
N HIS A 126 -5.83 -16.18 9.37
CA HIS A 126 -7.21 -16.61 9.59
C HIS A 126 -7.98 -16.84 8.28
N THR A 127 -7.87 -15.88 7.35
CA THR A 127 -8.55 -15.91 6.05
C THR A 127 -7.55 -15.59 4.95
N ILE A 128 -7.70 -16.26 3.81
CA ILE A 128 -6.89 -16.02 2.61
C ILE A 128 -7.83 -15.63 1.46
N GLU A 129 -7.48 -14.58 0.74
CA GLU A 129 -8.16 -14.15 -0.47
C GLU A 129 -7.19 -14.19 -1.65
N PHE A 130 -7.65 -14.69 -2.80
CA PHE A 130 -6.85 -14.81 -4.01
C PHE A 130 -7.26 -13.75 -5.00
N SER A 131 -6.28 -13.04 -5.56
CA SER A 131 -6.56 -12.22 -6.73
C SER A 131 -6.90 -13.12 -7.91
N GLY A 132 -8.13 -13.00 -8.42
CA GLY A 132 -8.55 -13.71 -9.64
C GLY A 132 -7.91 -13.17 -10.92
N GLY A 133 -7.18 -12.05 -10.86
CA GLY A 133 -6.65 -11.37 -12.05
C GLY A 133 -7.72 -10.58 -12.82
N ILE A 134 -7.36 -10.10 -14.01
CA ILE A 134 -8.23 -9.28 -14.86
C ILE A 134 -8.80 -10.15 -15.99
N TRP A 135 -10.12 -10.11 -16.16
CA TRP A 135 -10.85 -10.90 -17.17
C TRP A 135 -11.63 -9.99 -18.12
N GLY A 136 -11.93 -10.48 -19.33
CA GLY A 136 -12.76 -9.79 -20.32
C GLY A 136 -11.95 -9.16 -21.46
N LYS A 137 -12.28 -7.92 -21.85
CA LYS A 137 -11.63 -7.19 -22.96
C LYS A 137 -10.28 -6.61 -22.55
N THR A 138 -9.32 -7.50 -22.24
CA THR A 138 -7.98 -7.13 -21.76
C THR A 138 -7.17 -6.33 -22.77
N ASP A 139 -7.54 -6.39 -24.05
CA ASP A 139 -7.01 -5.56 -25.15
C ASP A 139 -7.25 -4.06 -24.96
N LYS A 140 -8.24 -3.68 -24.14
CA LYS A 140 -8.56 -2.28 -23.83
C LYS A 140 -7.80 -1.73 -22.63
N LEU A 141 -7.07 -2.57 -21.90
CA LEU A 141 -6.31 -2.15 -20.73
C LEU A 141 -5.13 -1.26 -21.16
N PRO A 142 -4.65 -0.38 -20.26
CA PRO A 142 -3.33 0.23 -20.42
C PRO A 142 -2.24 -0.82 -20.67
N ALA A 143 -1.12 -0.38 -21.23
CA ALA A 143 0.04 -1.24 -21.42
C ALA A 143 0.47 -1.89 -20.09
N PRO A 144 1.03 -3.12 -20.10
CA PRO A 144 1.44 -3.84 -18.89
C PRO A 144 2.28 -3.01 -17.91
N GLU A 145 3.24 -2.23 -18.42
CA GLU A 145 4.09 -1.35 -17.62
C GLU A 145 3.32 -0.23 -16.93
N VAL A 146 2.20 0.23 -17.50
CA VAL A 146 1.33 1.24 -16.87
C VAL A 146 0.45 0.59 -15.81
N LEU A 147 0.00 -0.65 -16.03
CA LEU A 147 -0.79 -1.41 -15.05
C LEU A 147 -0.02 -1.67 -13.75
N GLU A 148 1.31 -1.83 -13.81
CA GLU A 148 2.14 -1.98 -12.61
C GLU A 148 2.00 -0.79 -11.65
N PHE A 149 1.73 0.43 -12.16
CA PHE A 149 1.48 1.63 -11.36
C PHE A 149 0.02 1.80 -10.98
N THR A 150 -0.90 1.68 -11.93
CA THR A 150 -2.31 2.01 -11.69
C THR A 150 -2.96 1.04 -10.70
N THR A 151 -2.52 -0.22 -10.69
CA THR A 151 -3.00 -1.23 -9.73
C THR A 151 -2.44 -1.05 -8.33
N MET A 152 -1.40 -0.22 -8.11
CA MET A 152 -0.91 0.08 -6.76
C MET A 152 -1.89 0.89 -5.91
N CYS A 153 -2.83 1.63 -6.51
CA CYS A 153 -3.83 2.39 -5.77
C CYS A 153 -5.08 1.58 -5.41
N GLY A 154 -5.36 0.45 -6.08
CA GLY A 154 -6.54 -0.39 -5.82
C GLY A 154 -7.93 0.21 -6.15
N HIS A 155 -8.09 1.53 -5.95
CA HIS A 155 -9.31 2.31 -6.20
C HIS A 155 -9.41 2.84 -7.63
N GLY A 156 -8.35 2.70 -8.44
CA GLY A 156 -8.31 3.26 -9.79
C GLY A 156 -8.16 4.78 -9.87
N MET A 157 -7.68 5.43 -8.79
CA MET A 157 -7.48 6.89 -8.77
C MET A 157 -6.24 7.34 -9.55
N ILE A 158 -5.26 6.46 -9.75
CA ILE A 158 -4.07 6.76 -10.56
C ILE A 158 -4.47 6.64 -12.04
N SER A 159 -4.54 7.79 -12.72
CA SER A 159 -4.81 7.87 -14.15
C SER A 159 -3.65 7.30 -14.97
N ARG A 160 -3.97 6.48 -15.98
CA ARG A 160 -2.97 5.98 -16.95
C ARG A 160 -2.20 7.12 -17.65
N TYR A 161 -2.88 8.25 -17.91
CA TYR A 161 -2.29 9.38 -18.61
C TYR A 161 -1.25 10.10 -17.76
N LEU A 162 -1.43 10.13 -16.43
CA LEU A 162 -0.43 10.66 -15.50
C LEU A 162 0.82 9.78 -15.51
N VAL A 163 0.63 8.46 -15.44
CA VAL A 163 1.73 7.48 -15.45
C VAL A 163 2.53 7.59 -16.76
N GLU A 164 1.85 7.63 -17.91
CA GLU A 164 2.48 7.79 -19.23
C GLU A 164 3.30 9.08 -19.34
N ASP A 165 2.75 10.20 -18.86
CA ASP A 165 3.45 11.50 -18.86
C ASP A 165 4.66 11.50 -17.93
N VAL A 166 4.54 10.95 -16.71
CA VAL A 166 5.66 10.81 -15.78
C VAL A 166 6.75 9.93 -16.36
N ILE A 167 6.43 8.77 -16.93
CA ILE A 167 7.40 7.89 -17.62
C ILE A 167 8.15 8.68 -18.70
N LYS A 168 7.44 9.47 -19.51
CA LYS A 168 8.06 10.30 -20.55
C LYS A 168 9.00 11.36 -19.97
N ARG A 169 8.59 12.04 -18.88
CA ARG A 169 9.41 13.06 -18.21
C ARG A 169 10.67 12.45 -17.59
N VAL A 170 10.56 11.27 -16.99
CA VAL A 170 11.71 10.53 -16.45
C VAL A 170 12.66 10.09 -17.57
N LYS A 171 12.14 9.47 -18.65
CA LYS A 171 12.93 9.07 -19.83
C LYS A 171 13.70 10.22 -20.49
N THR A 172 13.13 11.41 -20.47
CA THR A 172 13.75 12.61 -21.09
C THR A 172 14.62 13.41 -20.13
N GLY A 173 14.83 12.92 -18.89
CA GLY A 173 15.65 13.58 -17.88
C GLY A 173 15.05 14.87 -17.33
N LYS A 174 13.76 15.12 -17.54
CA LYS A 174 13.05 16.31 -17.03
C LYS A 174 12.57 16.15 -15.58
N MET A 175 12.66 14.94 -15.03
CA MET A 175 12.19 14.54 -13.72
C MET A 175 12.97 13.30 -13.29
N SER A 176 13.36 13.18 -12.02
CA SER A 176 13.95 11.94 -11.51
C SER A 176 12.89 10.86 -11.29
N ALA A 177 13.30 9.58 -11.25
CA ALA A 177 12.39 8.48 -10.96
C ALA A 177 11.71 8.63 -9.58
N LYS A 178 12.46 9.11 -8.58
CA LYS A 178 11.94 9.42 -7.24
C LYS A 178 10.84 10.48 -7.27
N GLU A 179 11.08 11.62 -7.92
CA GLU A 179 10.08 12.69 -8.05
C GLU A 179 8.84 12.21 -8.81
N GLY A 180 9.03 11.45 -9.88
CA GLY A 180 7.93 10.85 -10.64
C GLY A 180 7.12 9.87 -9.81
N SER A 181 7.79 9.06 -8.99
CA SER A 181 7.14 8.11 -8.09
C SER A 181 6.23 8.80 -7.07
N VAL A 182 6.74 9.86 -6.44
CA VAL A 182 5.98 10.67 -5.49
C VAL A 182 4.79 11.36 -6.19
N GLU A 183 4.99 11.90 -7.39
CA GLU A 183 3.94 12.58 -8.16
C GLU A 183 2.76 11.65 -8.50
N ILE A 184 3.05 10.41 -8.89
CA ILE A 184 2.03 9.39 -9.12
C ILE A 184 1.35 9.01 -7.78
N GLY A 185 2.15 8.76 -6.74
CA GLY A 185 1.68 8.29 -5.44
C GLY A 185 0.74 9.25 -4.71
N LYS A 186 0.87 10.57 -4.93
CA LYS A 186 -0.05 11.59 -4.40
C LYS A 186 -1.52 11.34 -4.79
N GLN A 187 -1.77 10.69 -5.91
CA GLN A 187 -3.15 10.40 -6.37
C GLN A 187 -3.79 9.23 -5.59
N CYS A 188 -3.01 8.46 -4.84
CA CYS A 188 -3.54 7.41 -3.97
C CYS A 188 -4.20 8.02 -2.74
N CYS A 189 -5.53 7.95 -2.64
CA CYS A 189 -6.27 8.61 -1.56
C CYS A 189 -6.24 7.90 -0.20
N CYS A 190 -5.48 6.80 -0.02
CA CYS A 190 -5.50 6.02 1.22
C CYS A 190 -4.14 5.52 1.73
N GLY A 191 -3.06 5.65 0.94
CA GLY A 191 -1.70 5.32 1.39
C GLY A 191 -1.21 3.90 1.13
N ILE A 192 -1.81 3.16 0.20
CA ILE A 192 -1.37 1.81 -0.19
C ILE A 192 -0.39 1.79 -1.37
N TYR A 193 -0.05 2.95 -1.90
CA TYR A 193 0.91 3.08 -2.99
C TYR A 193 2.33 2.86 -2.48
N ASN A 194 3.13 2.08 -3.20
CA ASN A 194 4.51 1.82 -2.82
C ASN A 194 5.46 2.71 -3.65
N PRO A 195 5.95 3.83 -3.09
CA PRO A 195 6.80 4.75 -3.84
C PRO A 195 8.14 4.12 -4.21
N ASP A 196 8.70 3.24 -3.41
CA ASP A 196 9.99 2.59 -3.68
C ASP A 196 9.88 1.62 -4.86
N ARG A 197 8.82 0.80 -4.89
CA ARG A 197 8.53 -0.08 -6.04
C ARG A 197 8.34 0.75 -7.30
N SER A 198 7.56 1.82 -7.22
CA SER A 198 7.31 2.73 -8.34
C SER A 198 8.59 3.39 -8.86
N GLU A 199 9.49 3.81 -7.98
CA GLU A 199 10.79 4.38 -8.36
C GLU A 199 11.62 3.36 -9.15
N LYS A 200 11.78 2.13 -8.64
CA LYS A 200 12.48 1.04 -9.33
C LYS A 200 11.88 0.76 -10.72
N LEU A 201 10.55 0.79 -10.85
CA LEU A 201 9.87 0.61 -12.14
C LEU A 201 10.16 1.75 -13.12
N LEU A 202 10.15 3.01 -12.66
CA LEU A 202 10.48 4.17 -13.47
C LEU A 202 11.92 4.14 -13.96
N GLU A 203 12.87 3.78 -13.08
CA GLU A 203 14.29 3.60 -13.44
C GLU A 203 14.47 2.52 -14.52
N ALA A 204 13.84 1.35 -14.31
CA ALA A 204 13.91 0.25 -15.26
C ALA A 204 13.32 0.61 -16.63
N LEU A 205 12.25 1.40 -16.65
CA LEU A 205 11.67 1.90 -17.90
C LEU A 205 12.56 2.94 -18.57
N ALA A 206 13.21 3.83 -17.81
CA ALA A 206 14.12 4.83 -18.32
C ALA A 206 15.41 4.22 -18.92
N ALA A 207 15.88 3.10 -18.37
CA ALA A 207 17.03 2.37 -18.89
C ALA A 207 16.76 1.64 -20.22
N LYS A 208 15.50 1.36 -20.56
CA LYS A 208 15.11 0.75 -21.85
C LYS A 208 15.10 1.82 -22.94
N LYS A 209 16.09 1.74 -23.84
CA LYS A 209 16.19 2.56 -25.05
C LYS A 209 15.06 2.29 -26.03
#